data_AF-A0A023G6Y9-F1
#
_entry.id   AF-A0A023G6Y9-F1
#
_cell.length_a   1.000
_cell.length_b   1.000
_cell.length_c   1.000
_cell.angle_alpha   90.00
_cell.angle_beta   90.00
_cell.angle_gamma   90.00
#
_symmetry.space_group_name_H-M   'P 1'
#
loop_
_entity.id
_entity.type
_entity.pdbx_description
1 polymer ?
#
loop_
_entity_poly.entity_id
_entity_poly.type
_entity_poly.pdbx_seq_one_letter_code
_entity_poly.pdbx_strand_id
1 'polypeptide(L)'
;FQCTTWYEPWYIVYRNYENDPYYGDSKCCANATQIGFDEATTSIFTVEKGKHVWNAQCRLTSSPGYTVKNLVVVTNTAPVPWLEGSNKQQINFTMRAAYISCDTCRVFHQSYVEGGCTLWKPESKINEPDPCCEYVYDLLCGTFPKYHISKNCV
;
A
#
# COMPACT_ATOMS: atom_id res chain seq x y z
N PHE A 1 3.53 -5.76 -15.57
CA PHE A 1 2.77 -5.79 -14.30
C PHE A 1 1.41 -6.35 -14.62
N GLN A 2 1.07 -7.48 -14.03
CA GLN A 2 -0.28 -8.06 -14.07
C GLN A 2 -1.01 -7.67 -12.77
N CYS A 3 -2.32 -7.93 -12.65
CA CYS A 3 -3.11 -7.63 -11.45
C CYS A 3 -3.33 -6.12 -11.15
N THR A 4 -3.72 -5.33 -12.15
CA THR A 4 -3.99 -3.88 -12.00
C THR A 4 -5.37 -3.56 -11.45
N THR A 5 -6.31 -4.50 -11.52
CA THR A 5 -7.70 -4.31 -11.09
C THR A 5 -7.91 -4.90 -9.71
N TRP A 6 -8.54 -4.13 -8.82
CA TRP A 6 -8.95 -4.54 -7.48
C TRP A 6 -10.49 -4.55 -7.45
N TYR A 7 -11.08 -5.71 -7.18
CA TYR A 7 -12.54 -5.90 -7.16
C TYR A 7 -13.18 -5.66 -5.80
N GLU A 8 -12.36 -5.51 -4.77
CA GLU A 8 -12.74 -5.30 -3.38
C GLU A 8 -11.69 -4.43 -2.67
N PRO A 9 -11.96 -3.89 -1.47
CA PRO A 9 -10.97 -3.17 -0.69
C PRO A 9 -9.78 -4.06 -0.31
N TRP A 10 -8.58 -3.49 -0.29
CA TRP A 10 -7.40 -4.15 0.25
C TRP A 10 -6.91 -3.43 1.49
N TYR A 11 -6.42 -4.20 2.45
CA TYR A 11 -5.98 -3.73 3.75
C TYR A 11 -4.49 -4.01 3.92
N ILE A 12 -3.79 -3.09 4.56
CA ILE A 12 -2.47 -3.39 5.12
C ILE A 12 -2.70 -4.33 6.31
N VAL A 13 -2.10 -5.53 6.28
CA VAL A 13 -2.25 -6.51 7.38
C VAL A 13 -1.10 -6.38 8.37
N TYR A 14 0.12 -6.19 7.87
CA TYR A 14 1.26 -5.86 8.70
C TYR A 14 2.36 -5.16 7.91
N ARG A 15 3.27 -4.52 8.66
CA ARG A 15 4.45 -3.81 8.16
C ARG A 15 5.63 -3.94 9.13
N ASN A 16 6.84 -3.63 8.68
CA ASN A 16 8.07 -3.79 9.48
C ASN A 16 8.56 -2.48 10.13
N TYR A 17 7.68 -1.48 10.25
CA TYR A 17 7.98 -0.20 10.90
C TYR A 17 6.74 0.31 11.63
N GLU A 18 6.94 0.92 12.81
CA GLU A 18 5.82 1.22 13.70
C GLU A 18 4.98 2.41 13.22
N ASN A 19 5.63 3.45 12.70
CA ASN A 19 5.00 4.73 12.37
C ASN A 19 5.13 5.01 10.88
N ASP A 20 3.99 5.16 10.22
CA ASP A 20 3.92 5.45 8.79
C ASP A 20 3.51 6.92 8.56
N PRO A 21 4.32 7.70 7.82
CA PRO A 21 4.01 9.10 7.51
C PRO A 21 2.66 9.31 6.81
N TYR A 22 2.17 8.32 6.07
CA TYR A 22 0.90 8.36 5.36
C TYR A 22 -0.17 7.57 6.13
N TYR A 23 0.13 6.35 6.54
CA TYR A 23 -0.87 5.45 7.14
C TYR A 23 -1.01 5.56 8.66
N GLY A 24 -0.16 6.33 9.35
CA GLY A 24 -0.20 6.47 10.82
C GLY A 24 0.45 5.31 11.56
N ASP A 25 0.08 5.09 12.83
CA ASP A 25 0.60 4.01 13.67
C ASP A 25 -0.08 2.65 13.36
N SER A 26 0.24 1.60 14.14
CA SER A 26 -0.31 0.26 13.94
C SER A 26 -1.79 0.11 14.31
N LYS A 27 -2.36 1.10 15.03
CA LYS A 27 -3.79 1.13 15.37
C LYS A 27 -4.63 1.70 14.23
N CYS A 28 -3.99 2.27 13.21
CA CYS A 28 -4.63 2.88 12.05
C CYS A 28 -4.95 1.85 10.95
N CYS A 29 -6.22 1.51 10.82
CA CYS A 29 -6.90 0.71 9.81
C CYS A 29 -6.84 1.26 8.36
N ALA A 30 -5.64 1.32 7.80
CA ALA A 30 -5.44 1.75 6.43
C ALA A 30 -5.98 0.74 5.41
N ASN A 31 -6.90 1.18 4.56
CA ASN A 31 -7.41 0.42 3.42
C ASN A 31 -7.36 1.26 2.13
N ALA A 32 -7.42 0.59 0.98
CA ALA A 32 -7.58 1.24 -0.30
C ALA A 32 -8.55 0.47 -1.19
N THR A 33 -9.45 1.21 -1.82
CA THR A 33 -10.46 0.70 -2.75
C THR A 33 -10.24 1.35 -4.11
N GLN A 34 -10.14 0.55 -5.17
CA GLN A 34 -10.04 1.09 -6.51
C GLN A 34 -11.39 1.64 -6.97
N ILE A 35 -11.41 2.88 -7.44
CA ILE A 35 -12.63 3.55 -7.91
C ILE A 35 -12.63 3.81 -9.43
N GLY A 36 -11.50 3.59 -10.09
CA GLY A 36 -11.43 3.70 -11.54
C GLY A 36 -10.01 3.73 -12.10
N PHE A 37 -9.94 4.10 -13.38
CA PHE A 37 -8.71 4.32 -14.13
C PHE A 37 -8.76 5.72 -14.75
N ASP A 38 -7.66 6.45 -14.65
CA ASP A 38 -7.47 7.73 -15.34
C ASP A 38 -6.92 7.49 -16.75
N GLU A 39 -5.96 6.57 -16.85
CA GLU A 39 -5.32 6.13 -18.10
C GLU A 39 -4.95 4.65 -18.00
N ALA A 40 -4.48 4.04 -19.09
CA ALA A 40 -4.12 2.61 -19.14
C ALA A 40 -3.10 2.15 -18.08
N THR A 41 -2.33 3.08 -17.50
CA THR A 41 -1.30 2.77 -16.49
C THR A 41 -1.56 3.43 -15.13
N THR A 42 -2.66 4.16 -15.00
CA THR A 42 -2.93 5.02 -13.86
C THR A 42 -4.29 4.65 -13.28
N SER A 43 -4.27 4.10 -12.07
CA SER A 43 -5.46 3.71 -11.32
C SER A 43 -5.76 4.75 -10.25
N ILE A 44 -7.05 4.96 -9.96
CA ILE A 44 -7.50 5.86 -8.91
C ILE A 44 -8.03 5.02 -7.75
N PHE A 45 -7.55 5.32 -6.55
CA PHE A 45 -7.93 4.66 -5.31
C PHE A 45 -8.52 5.66 -4.34
N THR A 46 -9.62 5.31 -3.68
CA THR A 46 -10.00 5.92 -2.41
C THR A 46 -9.25 5.21 -1.31
N VAL A 47 -8.54 5.97 -0.49
CA VAL A 47 -7.75 5.47 0.64
C VAL A 47 -8.39 5.98 1.91
N GLU A 48 -8.58 5.07 2.87
CA GLU A 48 -9.19 5.35 4.16
C GLU A 48 -8.22 5.03 5.28
N LYS A 49 -8.18 5.90 6.28
CA LYS A 49 -7.40 5.74 7.52
C LYS A 49 -8.21 6.32 8.67
N GLY A 50 -8.89 5.47 9.43
CA GLY A 50 -9.78 5.92 10.49
C GLY A 50 -10.86 6.85 9.94
N LYS A 51 -10.90 8.11 10.39
CA LYS A 51 -11.86 9.12 9.92
C LYS A 51 -11.39 9.89 8.69
N HIS A 52 -10.18 9.63 8.21
CA HIS A 52 -9.59 10.34 7.08
C HIS A 52 -9.78 9.57 5.78
N VAL A 53 -10.21 10.27 4.74
CA VAL A 53 -10.47 9.72 3.40
C VAL A 53 -9.84 10.65 2.36
N TRP A 54 -9.16 10.08 1.37
CA TRP A 54 -8.60 10.83 0.25
C TRP A 54 -8.51 9.97 -1.02
N ASN A 55 -8.33 10.62 -2.17
CA ASN A 55 -8.08 9.94 -3.43
C ASN A 55 -6.58 9.95 -3.77
N ALA A 56 -6.07 8.78 -4.13
CA ALA A 56 -4.71 8.58 -4.61
C ALA A 56 -4.72 8.14 -6.08
N GLN A 57 -3.80 8.69 -6.88
CA GLN A 57 -3.47 8.21 -8.20
C GLN A 57 -2.23 7.31 -8.10
N CYS A 58 -2.35 6.10 -8.63
CA CYS A 58 -1.29 5.10 -8.64
C CYS A 58 -0.88 4.82 -10.09
N ARG A 59 0.28 5.35 -10.49
CA ARG A 59 0.83 5.19 -11.84
C ARG A 59 1.92 4.11 -11.87
N LEU A 60 1.77 3.15 -12.78
CA LEU A 60 2.75 2.07 -12.95
C LEU A 60 3.91 2.46 -13.85
N THR A 61 5.14 2.30 -13.36
CA THR A 61 6.38 2.53 -14.10
C THR A 61 7.40 1.44 -13.83
N SER A 62 8.51 1.44 -14.58
CA SER A 62 9.60 0.47 -14.43
C SER A 62 10.82 1.13 -13.77
N SER A 63 11.49 0.39 -12.88
CA SER A 63 12.80 0.81 -12.36
C SER A 63 13.92 0.61 -13.39
N PRO A 64 15.06 1.30 -13.27
CA PRO A 64 16.21 1.11 -14.16
C PRO A 64 16.59 -0.37 -14.30
N GLY A 65 16.79 -0.82 -15.53
CA GLY A 65 17.15 -2.22 -15.83
C GLY A 65 15.97 -3.20 -15.91
N TYR A 66 14.72 -2.76 -15.68
CA TYR A 66 13.54 -3.62 -15.76
C TYR A 66 12.62 -3.21 -16.91
N THR A 67 12.12 -4.18 -17.66
CA THR A 67 11.04 -3.98 -18.65
C THR A 67 9.66 -4.10 -18.02
N VAL A 68 9.56 -4.81 -16.89
CA VAL A 68 8.32 -4.94 -16.12
C VAL A 68 8.07 -3.68 -15.28
N LYS A 69 6.82 -3.20 -15.28
CA LYS A 69 6.40 -2.05 -14.47
C LYS A 69 6.34 -2.39 -12.97
N ASN A 70 7.47 -2.48 -12.30
CA ASN A 70 7.59 -2.91 -10.90
C ASN A 70 7.48 -1.78 -9.87
N LEU A 71 7.28 -0.53 -10.31
CA LEU A 71 7.11 0.63 -9.45
C LEU A 71 5.67 1.16 -9.55
N VAL A 72 5.11 1.54 -8.41
CA VAL A 72 3.84 2.25 -8.26
C VAL A 72 4.16 3.65 -7.73
N VAL A 73 4.01 4.66 -8.56
CA VAL A 73 4.12 6.06 -8.14
C VAL A 73 2.77 6.50 -7.60
N VAL A 74 2.73 6.91 -6.34
CA VAL A 74 1.51 7.30 -5.63
C VAL A 74 1.49 8.82 -5.46
N THR A 75 0.45 9.45 -5.97
CA THR A 75 0.19 10.88 -5.85
C THR A 75 -1.25 11.13 -5.40
N ASN A 76 -1.58 12.37 -5.03
CA ASN A 76 -2.96 12.82 -4.80
C ASN A 76 -3.29 14.00 -5.72
N THR A 77 -4.58 14.19 -6.01
CA THR A 77 -5.05 15.30 -6.86
C THR A 77 -5.55 16.51 -6.07
N ALA A 78 -5.80 16.34 -4.77
CA ALA A 78 -6.30 17.39 -3.88
C ALA A 78 -5.54 17.37 -2.54
N PRO A 79 -5.26 18.54 -1.92
CA PRO A 79 -4.59 18.64 -0.63
C PRO A 79 -5.19 17.69 0.41
N VAL A 80 -4.33 17.04 1.19
CA VAL A 80 -4.73 16.11 2.26
C VAL A 80 -4.52 16.77 3.62
N PRO A 81 -5.56 17.32 4.28
CA PRO A 81 -5.39 18.24 5.40
C PRO A 81 -4.78 17.64 6.67
N TRP A 82 -4.90 16.32 6.84
CA TRP A 82 -4.36 15.63 8.01
C TRP A 82 -2.85 15.34 7.90
N LEU A 83 -2.25 15.52 6.72
CA LEU A 83 -0.80 15.49 6.58
C LEU A 83 -0.23 16.82 7.10
N GLU A 84 0.33 16.80 8.31
CA GLU A 84 0.85 18.00 8.98
C GLU A 84 2.06 18.61 8.26
N GLY A 85 2.09 19.94 8.12
CA GLY A 85 3.23 20.72 7.60
C GLY A 85 2.93 21.48 6.30
N SER A 86 3.51 22.67 6.14
CA SER A 86 3.17 23.63 5.06
C SER A 86 3.39 23.12 3.63
N ASN A 87 4.16 22.04 3.43
CA ASN A 87 4.41 21.39 2.13
C ASN A 87 4.02 19.90 2.09
N LYS A 88 3.38 19.37 3.15
CA LYS A 88 3.08 17.93 3.30
C LYS A 88 1.65 17.54 2.88
N GLN A 89 0.84 18.51 2.44
CA GLN A 89 -0.51 18.26 1.91
C GLN A 89 -0.52 17.51 0.56
N GLN A 90 0.66 17.27 -0.03
CA GLN A 90 0.83 16.46 -1.23
C GLN A 90 1.46 15.12 -0.88
N ILE A 91 0.79 14.06 -1.28
CA ILE A 91 1.29 12.70 -1.29
C ILE A 91 2.16 12.55 -2.54
N ASN A 92 3.40 12.14 -2.34
CA ASN A 92 4.29 11.77 -3.42
C ASN A 92 5.29 10.75 -2.89
N PHE A 93 5.08 9.49 -3.23
CA PHE A 93 6.03 8.43 -2.93
C PHE A 93 5.98 7.33 -3.97
N THR A 94 6.95 6.42 -3.91
CA THR A 94 6.99 5.24 -4.77
C THR A 94 6.92 3.98 -3.92
N MET A 95 6.14 3.00 -4.38
CA MET A 95 6.18 1.63 -3.89
C MET A 95 6.83 0.75 -4.93
N ARG A 96 7.76 -0.11 -4.53
CA ARG A 96 8.27 -1.18 -5.40
C ARG A 96 7.54 -2.47 -5.07
N ALA A 97 6.89 -3.07 -6.06
CA ALA A 97 6.29 -4.39 -5.93
C ALA A 97 7.40 -5.43 -5.75
N ALA A 98 7.50 -5.97 -4.53
CA ALA A 98 8.42 -7.04 -4.21
C ALA A 98 7.82 -8.41 -4.57
N TYR A 99 6.52 -8.57 -4.35
CA TYR A 99 5.75 -9.75 -4.74
C TYR A 99 4.27 -9.40 -4.93
N ILE A 100 3.61 -10.03 -5.90
CA ILE A 100 2.18 -9.86 -6.15
C ILE A 100 1.57 -11.22 -6.51
N SER A 101 0.53 -11.59 -5.79
CA SER A 101 -0.44 -12.62 -6.15
C SER A 101 -1.79 -11.94 -6.31
N CYS A 102 -2.38 -11.98 -7.52
CA CYS A 102 -3.48 -11.09 -7.91
C CYS A 102 -4.63 -11.04 -6.90
N ASP A 103 -4.99 -12.20 -6.35
CA ASP A 103 -6.22 -12.39 -5.58
C ASP A 103 -5.95 -12.76 -4.11
N THR A 104 -4.67 -12.77 -3.67
CA THR A 104 -4.33 -13.18 -2.30
C THR A 104 -3.53 -12.15 -1.53
N CYS A 105 -2.44 -11.61 -2.09
CA CYS A 105 -1.62 -10.63 -1.39
C CYS A 105 -0.70 -9.80 -2.29
N ARG A 106 -0.22 -8.69 -1.74
CA ARG A 106 0.79 -7.83 -2.35
C ARG A 106 1.81 -7.41 -1.31
N VAL A 107 3.09 -7.57 -1.64
CA VAL A 107 4.22 -7.11 -0.82
C VAL A 107 4.87 -5.92 -1.51
N PHE A 108 4.93 -4.79 -0.83
CA PHE A 108 5.51 -3.56 -1.34
C PHE A 108 6.64 -3.05 -0.46
N HIS A 109 7.76 -2.67 -1.07
CA HIS A 109 8.76 -1.82 -0.42
C HIS A 109 8.35 -0.36 -0.57
N GLN A 110 8.49 0.41 0.50
CA GLN A 110 8.10 1.81 0.58
C GLN A 110 9.33 2.71 0.39
N SER A 111 9.27 3.71 -0.48
CA SER A 111 10.42 4.60 -0.73
C SER A 111 10.70 5.60 0.40
N TYR A 112 9.75 5.83 1.30
CA TYR A 112 9.80 6.86 2.34
C TYR A 112 10.23 6.31 3.71
N VAL A 113 10.42 5.00 3.84
CA VAL A 113 10.99 4.34 5.01
C VAL A 113 12.10 3.42 4.53
N GLU A 114 13.32 3.62 5.02
CA GLU A 114 14.44 2.75 4.69
C GLU A 114 14.14 1.30 5.13
N GLY A 115 14.20 0.36 4.18
CA GLY A 115 13.82 -1.04 4.41
C GLY A 115 12.32 -1.25 4.69
N GLY A 116 11.49 -0.21 4.58
CA GLY A 116 10.07 -0.26 4.90
C GLY A 116 9.31 -1.15 3.93
N CYS A 117 8.47 -2.03 4.48
CA CYS A 117 7.73 -3.01 3.71
C CYS A 117 6.34 -3.27 4.29
N THR A 118 5.36 -3.43 3.41
CA THR A 118 3.94 -3.69 3.76
C THR A 118 3.42 -4.94 3.08
N LEU A 119 2.63 -5.74 3.80
CA LEU A 119 1.79 -6.79 3.22
C LEU A 119 0.36 -6.28 3.13
N TRP A 120 -0.22 -6.37 1.94
CA TRP A 120 -1.63 -6.09 1.68
C TRP A 120 -2.38 -7.38 1.36
N LYS A 121 -3.63 -7.49 1.82
CA LYS A 121 -4.55 -8.57 1.46
C LYS A 121 -5.93 -7.99 1.10
N PRO A 122 -6.68 -8.65 0.19
CA PRO A 122 -8.06 -8.28 -0.07
C PRO A 122 -8.95 -8.57 1.14
N GLU A 123 -10.06 -7.85 1.26
CA GLU A 123 -11.00 -7.97 2.37
C GLU A 123 -11.43 -9.42 2.63
N SER A 124 -11.79 -10.13 1.56
CA SER A 124 -12.23 -11.52 1.58
C SER A 124 -11.20 -12.50 2.17
N LYS A 125 -9.91 -12.15 2.12
CA LYS A 125 -8.79 -13.01 2.55
C LYS A 125 -8.06 -12.53 3.80
N ILE A 126 -8.50 -11.42 4.41
CA ILE A 126 -7.73 -10.78 5.49
C ILE A 126 -7.53 -11.68 6.72
N ASN A 127 -8.52 -12.51 7.05
CA ASN A 127 -8.49 -13.44 8.20
C ASN A 127 -8.09 -14.86 7.81
N GLU A 128 -7.84 -15.14 6.53
CA GLU A 128 -7.39 -16.44 6.07
C GLU A 128 -5.87 -16.54 6.24
N PRO A 129 -5.33 -17.65 6.76
CA PRO A 129 -3.88 -17.90 6.73
C PRO A 129 -3.36 -17.88 5.29
N ASP A 130 -2.24 -17.21 5.03
CA ASP A 130 -1.57 -17.26 3.72
C ASP A 130 -0.07 -17.49 3.91
N PRO A 131 0.34 -18.75 4.16
CA PRO A 131 1.73 -19.08 4.47
C PRO A 131 2.69 -18.73 3.33
N CYS A 132 2.22 -18.73 2.08
CA CYS A 132 3.03 -18.33 0.94
C CYS A 132 3.36 -16.83 0.98
N CYS A 133 2.34 -15.99 1.18
CA CYS A 133 2.53 -14.55 1.28
C CYS A 133 3.31 -14.15 2.54
N GLU A 134 3.07 -14.83 3.65
CA GLU A 134 3.81 -14.62 4.89
C GLU A 134 5.29 -14.99 4.75
N TYR A 135 5.57 -16.16 4.14
CA TYR A 135 6.94 -16.59 3.87
C TYR A 135 7.67 -15.63 2.92
N VAL A 136 7.02 -15.20 1.83
CA VAL A 136 7.62 -14.26 0.88
C VAL A 136 7.88 -12.91 1.53
N TYR A 137 6.98 -12.44 2.39
CA TYR A 137 7.24 -11.22 3.16
C TYR A 137 8.48 -11.39 4.04
N ASP A 138 8.58 -12.49 4.79
CA ASP A 138 9.72 -12.72 5.69
C ASP A 138 11.05 -12.80 4.97
N LEU A 139 11.04 -13.45 3.80
CA LEU A 139 12.21 -13.55 2.95
C LEU A 139 12.68 -12.19 2.41
N LEU A 140 11.76 -11.28 2.10
CA LEU A 140 12.07 -10.01 1.43
C LEU A 140 12.20 -8.82 2.39
N CYS A 141 11.49 -8.86 3.51
CA CYS A 141 11.26 -7.74 4.41
C CYS A 141 11.75 -7.99 5.83
N GLY A 142 12.22 -9.21 6.11
CA GLY A 142 12.67 -9.66 7.42
C GLY A 142 11.53 -10.17 8.29
N THR A 143 11.89 -11.00 9.28
CA THR A 143 10.93 -11.62 10.19
C THR A 143 10.53 -10.72 11.36
N PHE A 144 11.35 -9.70 11.69
CA PHE A 144 11.10 -8.76 12.79
C PHE A 144 11.68 -7.35 12.49
N PRO A 145 11.03 -6.29 13.01
CA PRO A 145 9.73 -6.29 13.70
C PRO A 145 8.55 -6.50 12.73
N LYS A 146 7.41 -7.00 13.22
CA LYS A 146 6.14 -7.07 12.48
C LYS A 146 5.03 -6.39 13.27
N TYR A 147 4.56 -5.26 12.76
CA TYR A 147 3.45 -4.51 13.33
C TYR A 147 2.17 -4.88 12.62
N HIS A 148 1.30 -5.62 13.30
CA HIS A 148 -0.04 -5.93 12.80
C HIS A 148 -0.91 -4.69 12.81
N ILE A 149 -1.58 -4.44 11.69
CA ILE A 149 -2.45 -3.28 11.53
C ILE A 149 -3.88 -3.70 11.84
N SER A 150 -4.54 -2.97 12.75
CA SER A 150 -5.93 -3.23 13.12
C SER A 150 -6.87 -2.97 11.93
N LYS A 151 -7.88 -3.82 11.71
CA LYS A 151 -8.98 -3.50 10.77
C LYS A 151 -9.90 -2.40 11.31
N ASN A 152 -9.94 -2.23 12.63
CA ASN A 152 -10.80 -1.25 13.30
C ASN A 152 -9.94 -0.16 13.95
N CYS A 153 -10.08 1.07 13.48
CA CYS A 153 -9.61 2.24 14.21
C CYS A 153 -10.64 2.58 15.29
N VAL A 154 -10.27 2.52 16.57
CA VAL A 154 -11.09 3.03 17.69
C VAL A 154 -10.60 4.41 18.07
#